data_AF-A0A3A6RYX6-F1
#
_entry.id   AF-A0A3A6RYX6-F1
#
_cell.length_a   1.000
_cell.length_b   1.000
_cell.length_c   1.000
_cell.angle_alpha   90.00
_cell.angle_beta   90.00
_cell.angle_gamma   90.00
#
_symmetry.space_group_name_H-M   'P 1'
#
loop_
_entity.id
_entity.type
_entity.pdbx_description
1 polymer ?
#
loop_
_entity_poly.entity_id
_entity_poly.type
_entity_poly.pdbx_seq_one_letter_code
_entity_poly.pdbx_strand_id
1 'polypeptide(L)'
;MSFLLTVTSAQTGMCERAAIVSCAYELQLYMNTASNVEISNVQMLCPPAITRSGKWSLEDLDLITCFQGVATQESAVVYRTSQSVYKMGGLDLRKKKTSKVWFSKKRLENHQQRISESASRPAGVGMYAPLYLKSASAIEAGCQQD
;
A
#
# COMPACT_ATOMS: atom_id res chain seq x y z
N MET A 1 6.75 11.09 -3.97
CA MET A 1 6.28 10.78 -2.62
C MET A 1 5.95 9.32 -2.61
N SER A 2 6.59 8.55 -1.75
CA SER A 2 6.36 7.11 -1.65
C SER A 2 5.34 6.82 -0.56
N PHE A 3 4.59 5.75 -0.73
CA PHE A 3 3.54 5.30 0.18
C PHE A 3 3.84 3.90 0.65
N LEU A 4 3.59 3.65 1.94
CA LEU A 4 3.64 2.34 2.55
C LEU A 4 2.21 1.90 2.85
N LEU A 5 1.82 0.75 2.32
CA LEU A 5 0.51 0.16 2.54
C LEU A 5 0.67 -1.05 3.44
N THR A 6 -0.16 -1.14 4.48
CA THR A 6 -0.29 -2.34 5.29
C THR A 6 -1.35 -3.24 4.66
N VAL A 7 -0.95 -4.44 4.26
CA VAL A 7 -1.77 -5.34 3.45
C VAL A 7 -1.97 -6.67 4.18
N THR A 8 -3.23 -7.05 4.35
CA THR A 8 -3.61 -8.37 4.88
C THR A 8 -4.12 -9.23 3.74
N SER A 9 -3.67 -10.48 3.63
CA SER A 9 -4.27 -11.40 2.66
C SER A 9 -5.67 -11.81 3.10
N ALA A 10 -6.67 -11.66 2.24
CA ALA A 10 -8.03 -12.13 2.53
C ALA A 10 -8.14 -13.67 2.53
N GLN A 11 -7.19 -14.37 1.90
CA GLN A 11 -7.19 -15.84 1.78
C GLN A 11 -6.56 -16.53 2.98
N THR A 12 -5.49 -15.95 3.54
CA THR A 12 -4.74 -16.56 4.65
C THR A 12 -4.84 -15.79 5.96
N GLY A 13 -5.39 -14.58 5.94
CA GLY A 13 -5.43 -13.68 7.10
C GLY A 13 -4.06 -13.13 7.53
N MET A 14 -2.98 -13.46 6.81
CA MET A 14 -1.64 -13.00 7.19
C MET A 14 -1.47 -11.50 6.92
N CYS A 15 -1.05 -10.77 7.95
CA CYS A 15 -0.97 -9.30 8.01
C CYS A 15 0.46 -8.75 7.81
N GLU A 16 1.46 -9.60 7.55
CA GLU A 16 2.88 -9.20 7.50
C GLU A 16 3.33 -8.61 6.15
N ARG A 17 2.41 -8.21 5.27
CA ARG A 17 2.75 -7.72 3.94
C ARG A 17 2.67 -6.21 3.90
N ALA A 18 3.81 -5.56 3.66
CA ALA A 18 3.86 -4.15 3.30
C ALA A 18 4.08 -4.00 1.80
N ALA A 19 3.30 -3.15 1.15
CA ALA A 19 3.54 -2.75 -0.23
C ALA A 19 4.08 -1.31 -0.27
N ILE A 20 5.13 -1.09 -1.05
CA ILE A 20 5.66 0.26 -1.30
C ILE A 20 5.20 0.70 -2.67
N VAL A 21 4.64 1.90 -2.72
CA VAL A 21 4.12 2.50 -3.94
C VAL A 21 4.81 3.84 -4.17
N SER A 22 5.24 4.13 -5.40
CA SER A 22 6.18 5.22 -5.67
C SER A 22 5.50 6.56 -5.91
N CYS A 23 4.22 6.55 -6.30
CA CYS A 23 3.49 7.78 -6.58
C CYS A 23 1.97 7.67 -6.32
N ALA A 24 1.31 8.84 -6.28
CA ALA A 24 -0.11 8.94 -5.96
C ALA A 24 -1.02 8.28 -7.00
N TYR A 25 -0.58 8.25 -8.27
CA TYR A 25 -1.29 7.58 -9.35
C TYR A 25 -1.25 6.06 -9.17
N GLU A 26 -0.08 5.49 -8.90
CA GLU A 26 0.06 4.06 -8.60
C GLU A 26 -0.74 3.68 -7.37
N LEU A 27 -0.79 4.54 -6.34
CA LEU A 27 -1.61 4.29 -5.16
C LEU A 27 -3.08 4.23 -5.54
N GLN A 28 -3.58 5.19 -6.33
CA GLN A 28 -4.95 5.16 -6.83
C GLN A 28 -5.23 3.89 -7.64
N LEU A 29 -4.32 3.48 -8.51
CA LEU A 29 -4.45 2.28 -9.31
C LEU A 29 -4.53 1.05 -8.40
N TYR A 30 -3.58 0.91 -7.48
CA TYR A 30 -3.53 -0.18 -6.51
C TYR A 30 -4.82 -0.29 -5.70
N MET A 31 -5.31 0.84 -5.17
CA MET A 31 -6.57 0.90 -4.43
C MET A 31 -7.79 0.44 -5.26
N ASN A 32 -7.77 0.61 -6.58
CA ASN A 32 -8.88 0.23 -7.45
C ASN A 32 -8.77 -1.21 -7.99
N THR A 33 -7.56 -1.75 -8.11
CA THR A 33 -7.31 -3.05 -8.76
C THR A 33 -6.96 -4.17 -7.80
N ALA A 34 -6.52 -3.86 -6.58
CA ALA A 34 -6.15 -4.85 -5.60
C ALA A 34 -7.35 -5.76 -5.27
N SER A 35 -7.14 -7.07 -5.40
CA SER A 35 -8.13 -8.12 -5.11
C SER A 35 -7.55 -9.10 -4.10
N ASN A 36 -8.43 -9.74 -3.32
CA ASN A 36 -8.05 -10.73 -2.29
C ASN A 36 -7.08 -10.21 -1.22
N VAL A 37 -7.01 -8.89 -1.05
CA VAL A 37 -6.22 -8.24 -0.02
C VAL A 37 -7.05 -7.15 0.66
N GLU A 38 -6.83 -7.01 1.95
CA GLU A 38 -7.28 -5.88 2.75
C GLU A 38 -6.15 -4.87 2.84
N ILE A 39 -6.48 -3.58 2.71
CA ILE A 39 -5.52 -2.51 2.98
C ILE A 39 -6.01 -1.83 4.24
N SER A 40 -5.29 -2.02 5.35
CA SER A 40 -5.72 -1.50 6.65
C SER A 40 -5.20 -0.09 6.94
N ASN A 41 -4.02 0.23 6.41
CA ASN A 41 -3.42 1.53 6.60
C ASN A 41 -2.59 1.96 5.37
N VAL A 42 -2.52 3.26 5.13
CA VAL A 42 -1.65 3.88 4.13
C VAL A 42 -0.89 5.01 4.80
N GLN A 43 0.43 4.94 4.75
CA GLN A 43 1.33 5.94 5.29
C GLN A 43 2.14 6.59 4.17
N MET A 44 2.45 7.87 4.32
CA MET A 44 3.26 8.62 3.38
C MET A 44 4.65 8.86 3.96
N LEU A 45 5.67 8.49 3.19
CA LEU A 45 7.06 8.80 3.52
C LEU A 45 7.36 10.24 3.06
N CYS A 46 7.54 11.12 4.04
CA CYS A 46 7.73 12.55 3.84
C CYS A 46 9.22 12.92 3.98
N PRO A 47 9.85 13.48 2.92
CA PRO A 47 11.26 13.84 2.97
C PRO A 47 11.48 15.14 3.77
N PRO A 48 12.68 15.30 4.39
CA PRO A 48 13.06 16.50 5.14
C PRO A 48 12.85 17.82 4.41
N ALA A 49 13.07 17.80 3.08
CA ALA A 49 12.94 18.97 2.22
C ALA A 49 11.52 19.55 2.18
N ILE A 50 10.51 18.72 2.50
CA ILE A 50 9.10 19.09 2.44
C ILE A 50 8.54 19.31 3.84
N THR A 51 8.98 18.52 4.84
CA THR A 51 8.48 18.56 6.22
C THR A 51 9.02 19.74 7.03
N ARG A 52 10.09 20.41 6.55
CA ARG A 52 10.81 21.49 7.26
C ARG A 52 11.36 21.10 8.65
N SER A 53 11.20 19.84 9.05
CA SER A 53 11.66 19.31 10.34
C SER A 53 13.12 18.83 10.30
N GLY A 54 13.74 18.82 9.11
CA GLY A 54 15.10 18.31 8.92
C GLY A 54 15.22 16.78 9.03
N LYS A 55 14.10 16.07 9.16
CA LYS A 55 14.06 14.61 9.34
C LYS A 55 13.02 13.98 8.41
N TRP A 56 13.24 12.73 8.05
CA TRP A 56 12.22 11.90 7.41
C TRP A 56 11.10 11.62 8.41
N SER A 57 9.85 11.75 7.98
CA SER A 57 8.68 11.36 8.77
C SER A 57 7.84 10.37 7.99
N LEU A 58 7.30 9.39 8.71
CA LEU A 58 6.27 8.50 8.20
C LEU A 58 4.95 8.93 8.83
N GLU A 59 4.00 9.34 8.00
CA GLU A 59 2.76 9.96 8.46
C GLU A 59 1.55 9.23 7.89
N ASP A 60 0.54 8.97 8.71
CA ASP A 60 -0.71 8.38 8.21
C ASP A 60 -1.35 9.31 7.18
N LEU A 61 -1.70 8.75 6.02
CA LEU A 61 -2.30 9.48 4.93
C LEU A 61 -3.83 9.51 5.11
N ASP A 62 -4.41 10.71 5.07
CA ASP A 62 -5.85 10.92 5.22
C ASP A 62 -6.55 11.13 3.88
N LEU A 63 -5.96 11.93 2.99
CA LEU A 63 -6.60 12.33 1.73
C LEU A 63 -5.56 12.70 0.67
N ILE A 64 -5.79 12.27 -0.56
CA ILE A 64 -5.11 12.80 -1.74
C ILE A 64 -6.15 13.41 -2.67
N THR A 65 -5.96 14.69 -3.00
CA THR A 65 -6.79 15.41 -3.97
C THR A 65 -5.91 15.94 -5.09
N CYS A 66 -6.24 15.57 -6.32
CA CYS A 66 -5.64 16.14 -7.52
C CYS A 66 -6.50 17.32 -8.00
N PHE A 67 -5.86 18.44 -8.30
CA PHE A 67 -6.46 19.63 -8.86
C PHE A 67 -5.90 19.91 -10.25
N GLN A 68 -6.79 20.23 -11.18
CA GLN A 68 -6.43 20.65 -12.54
C GLN A 68 -6.98 22.06 -12.79
N GLY A 69 -6.14 22.97 -13.29
CA GLY A 69 -6.61 24.29 -13.69
C GLY A 69 -7.58 24.20 -14.86
N VAL A 70 -8.66 24.99 -14.84
CA VAL A 70 -9.62 25.00 -15.95
C VAL A 70 -9.12 25.88 -17.11
N ALA A 71 -8.51 27.02 -16.77
CA ALA A 71 -7.97 27.96 -17.75
C ALA A 71 -6.46 27.80 -17.95
N THR A 72 -5.80 26.99 -17.11
CA THR A 72 -4.35 26.80 -17.09
C THR A 72 -4.06 25.31 -17.23
N GLN A 73 -3.04 24.94 -18.00
CA GLN A 73 -2.55 23.55 -18.08
C GLN A 73 -1.81 23.10 -16.80
N GLU A 74 -1.80 23.93 -15.77
CA GLU A 74 -1.20 23.65 -14.48
C GLU A 74 -2.05 22.65 -13.67
N SER A 75 -1.36 21.80 -12.92
CA SER A 75 -1.96 20.88 -11.96
C SER A 75 -1.27 20.98 -10.60
N ALA A 76 -1.97 20.55 -9.55
CA ALA A 76 -1.39 20.35 -8.25
C ALA A 76 -2.04 19.18 -7.53
N VAL A 77 -1.24 18.42 -6.78
CA VAL A 77 -1.71 17.34 -5.91
C VAL A 77 -1.52 17.77 -4.46
N VAL A 78 -2.59 17.67 -3.69
CA VAL A 78 -2.59 17.97 -2.26
C VAL A 78 -2.71 16.67 -1.48
N TYR A 79 -1.75 16.46 -0.58
CA TYR A 79 -1.68 15.35 0.35
C TYR A 79 -2.03 15.88 1.74
N ARG A 80 -3.05 15.31 2.36
CA ARG A 80 -3.36 15.55 3.77
C ARG A 80 -2.95 14.32 4.55
N THR A 81 -2.12 14.52 5.56
CA THR A 81 -1.74 13.52 6.54
C THR A 81 -2.30 13.89 7.90
N SER A 82 -2.16 12.97 8.84
CA SER A 82 -2.47 13.18 10.26
C SER A 82 -1.70 14.35 10.88
N GLN A 83 -0.52 14.69 10.34
CA GLN A 83 0.35 15.72 10.90
C GLN A 83 0.35 17.02 10.10
N SER A 84 0.13 16.98 8.79
CA SER A 84 0.40 18.12 7.91
C SER A 84 -0.32 18.06 6.56
N VAL A 85 -0.24 19.15 5.81
CA VAL A 85 -0.79 19.25 4.45
C VAL A 85 0.31 19.68 3.50
N TYR A 86 0.49 18.90 2.43
CA TYR A 86 1.53 19.10 1.45
C TYR A 86 0.92 19.35 0.08
N LYS A 87 1.40 20.39 -0.62
CA LYS A 87 1.01 20.69 -2.00
C LYS A 87 2.21 20.45 -2.90
N MET A 88 2.01 19.65 -3.95
CA MET A 88 2.97 19.46 -5.03
C MET A 88 2.37 20.01 -6.33
N GLY A 89 3.16 20.76 -7.10
CA GLY A 89 2.72 21.34 -8.38
C GLY A 89 2.47 22.86 -8.33
N GLY A 90 2.52 23.47 -9.52
CA GLY A 90 2.49 24.92 -9.69
C GLY A 90 1.10 25.56 -9.58
N LEU A 91 0.02 24.78 -9.76
CA LEU A 91 -1.33 25.34 -9.88
C LEU A 91 -1.71 26.21 -8.68
N ASP A 92 -2.09 27.45 -8.95
CA ASP A 92 -2.70 28.31 -7.93
C ASP A 92 -4.10 27.79 -7.57
N LEU A 93 -4.23 27.27 -6.35
CA LEU A 93 -5.47 26.70 -5.84
C LEU A 93 -6.56 27.77 -5.59
N ARG A 94 -6.25 29.06 -5.67
CA ARG A 94 -7.26 30.14 -5.56
C ARG A 94 -8.01 30.38 -6.87
N LYS A 95 -7.43 29.97 -8.00
CA LYS A 95 -8.03 30.10 -9.32
C LYS A 95 -9.06 28.98 -9.59
N LYS A 96 -9.83 29.16 -10.66
CA LYS A 96 -10.84 28.19 -11.11
C LYS A 96 -10.16 26.87 -11.50
N LYS A 97 -10.58 25.79 -10.85
CA LYS A 97 -9.98 24.45 -10.95
C LYS A 97 -11.05 23.37 -10.82
N THR A 98 -10.78 22.20 -11.38
CA THR A 98 -11.49 20.96 -11.06
C THR A 98 -10.70 20.19 -10.01
N SER A 99 -11.39 19.34 -9.26
CA SER A 99 -10.77 18.50 -8.22
C SER A 99 -11.25 17.06 -8.33
N LYS A 100 -10.32 16.11 -8.14
CA LYS A 100 -10.62 14.68 -8.06
C LYS A 100 -9.94 14.09 -6.83
N VAL A 101 -10.71 13.42 -5.98
CA VAL A 101 -10.16 12.68 -4.86
C VAL A 101 -9.57 11.37 -5.38
N TRP A 102 -8.28 11.16 -5.17
CA TRP A 102 -7.56 9.95 -5.58
C TRP A 102 -7.50 8.92 -4.45
N PHE A 103 -7.38 9.38 -3.21
CA PHE A 103 -7.37 8.53 -2.02
C PHE A 103 -8.10 9.24 -0.88
N SER A 104 -8.78 8.48 -0.02
CA SER A 104 -9.38 8.96 1.22
C SER A 104 -9.38 7.83 2.24
N LYS A 105 -8.86 8.07 3.44
CA LYS A 105 -8.87 7.10 4.54
C LYS A 105 -10.27 6.65 4.90
N LYS A 106 -11.25 7.56 4.87
CA LYS A 106 -12.66 7.21 5.02
C LYS A 106 -13.16 6.26 3.93
N ARG A 107 -12.72 6.44 2.68
CA ARG A 107 -13.08 5.50 1.61
C ARG A 107 -12.43 4.15 1.81
N LEU A 108 -11.22 4.12 2.37
CA LEU A 108 -10.52 2.88 2.71
C LEU A 108 -11.24 2.11 3.83
N GLU A 109 -11.59 2.79 4.92
CA GLU A 109 -12.30 2.20 6.08
C GLU A 109 -13.68 1.65 5.70
N ASN A 110 -14.36 2.31 4.76
CA ASN A 110 -15.67 1.87 4.27
C ASN A 110 -15.57 0.87 3.09
N HIS A 111 -14.37 0.57 2.59
CA HIS A 111 -14.22 -0.29 1.41
C HIS A 111 -14.47 -1.75 1.78
N GLN A 112 -15.55 -2.33 1.28
CA GLN A 112 -15.78 -3.77 1.37
C GLN A 112 -14.85 -4.52 0.39
N GLN A 113 -14.10 -5.49 0.91
CA GLN A 113 -13.15 -6.27 0.13
C GLN A 113 -13.83 -6.92 -1.07
N ARG A 114 -13.20 -6.79 -2.25
CA ARG A 114 -13.52 -7.63 -3.40
C ARG A 114 -12.81 -8.96 -3.22
N ILE A 115 -13.53 -9.91 -2.63
CA ILE A 115 -13.16 -11.33 -2.67
C ILE A 115 -13.51 -11.82 -4.07
N SER A 116 -12.52 -12.13 -4.89
CA SER A 116 -12.80 -12.82 -6.16
C SER A 116 -13.21 -14.25 -5.84
N GLU A 117 -14.28 -14.76 -6.46
CA GLU A 117 -14.60 -16.18 -6.40
C GLU A 117 -13.35 -16.98 -6.77
N SER A 118 -12.93 -17.85 -5.85
CA SER A 118 -11.72 -18.66 -6.04
C SER A 118 -11.93 -19.56 -7.25
N ALA A 119 -11.10 -19.41 -8.29
CA ALA A 119 -10.85 -20.50 -9.20
C ALA A 119 -10.37 -21.69 -8.36
N SER A 120 -11.07 -22.82 -8.47
CA SER A 120 -10.79 -24.06 -7.75
C SER A 120 -9.28 -24.35 -7.77
N ARG A 121 -8.68 -24.39 -6.58
CA ARG A 121 -7.29 -24.74 -6.36
C ARG A 121 -6.99 -26.09 -7.04
N PRO A 122 -6.13 -26.18 -8.07
CA PRO A 122 -5.62 -27.48 -8.46
C PRO A 122 -4.80 -28.02 -7.29
N ALA A 123 -5.18 -29.19 -6.79
CA ALA A 123 -4.40 -29.93 -5.82
C ALA A 123 -2.99 -30.15 -6.40
N GLY A 124 -1.95 -29.66 -5.73
CA GLY A 124 -0.57 -30.08 -6.04
C GLY A 124 0.48 -29.00 -6.29
N VAL A 125 0.33 -27.75 -5.83
CA VAL A 125 1.49 -26.83 -5.77
C VAL A 125 1.95 -26.73 -4.32
N GLY A 126 2.87 -27.61 -3.94
CA GLY A 126 3.62 -27.47 -2.69
C GLY A 126 4.54 -26.25 -2.81
N MET A 127 4.33 -25.23 -1.99
CA MET A 127 5.29 -24.14 -1.88
C MET A 127 6.54 -24.65 -1.16
N TYR A 128 7.72 -24.26 -1.65
CA TYR A 128 8.99 -24.62 -1.05
C TYR A 128 9.07 -24.11 0.40
N ALA A 129 9.49 -25.00 1.31
CA ALA A 129 9.73 -24.65 2.70
C ALA A 129 10.91 -23.67 2.82
N PRO A 130 10.91 -22.77 3.82
CA PRO A 130 12.04 -21.88 4.09
C PRO A 130 13.32 -22.68 4.38
N LEU A 131 14.42 -22.32 3.74
CA LEU A 131 15.71 -23.04 3.78
C LEU A 131 16.38 -23.13 5.16
N TYR A 132 15.84 -22.46 6.18
CA TYR A 132 16.39 -22.45 7.54
C TYR A 132 15.72 -23.46 8.50
N LEU A 133 14.69 -24.18 8.04
CA LEU A 133 14.17 -25.32 8.79
C LEU A 133 15.02 -26.55 8.47
N LYS A 134 16.08 -26.76 9.26
CA LYS A 134 16.81 -28.04 9.27
C LYS A 134 15.86 -29.13 9.76
N SER A 135 15.36 -29.96 8.86
CA SER A 135 14.62 -31.17 9.23
C SER A 135 15.55 -32.11 9.99
N ALA A 136 15.26 -32.32 11.27
CA ALA A 136 15.88 -33.37 12.06
C ALA A 136 15.26 -34.71 11.64
N SER A 137 15.76 -35.31 10.56
CA SER A 137 15.38 -36.67 10.19
C SER A 137 16.49 -37.32 9.35
N ALA A 138 17.59 -37.69 9.98
CA ALA A 138 18.57 -38.64 9.39
C ALA A 138 19.61 -39.14 10.41
N ILE A 139 19.25 -39.56 11.62
CA ILE A 139 20.10 -40.48 12.41
C ILE A 139 19.17 -41.36 13.28
N GLU A 140 18.70 -42.48 12.73
CA GLU A 140 18.41 -43.72 13.47
C GLU A 140 17.92 -44.78 12.48
N ALA A 141 18.85 -45.40 11.78
CA ALA A 141 18.66 -46.70 11.14
C ALA A 141 20.05 -47.34 10.96
N GLY A 142 20.51 -48.03 12.01
CA GLY A 142 21.81 -48.67 12.03
C GLY A 142 22.06 -49.47 13.31
N CYS A 143 21.14 -50.37 13.66
CA CYS A 143 21.42 -51.46 14.59
C CYS A 143 20.69 -52.72 14.09
N GLN A 144 21.41 -53.57 13.37
CA GLN A 144 21.13 -55.01 13.34
C GLN A 144 22.42 -55.74 13.68
N GLN A 145 22.25 -56.68 14.60
CA GLN A 145 23.24 -57.43 15.37
C GLN A 145 23.83 -58.59 14.55
N ASP A 146 25.09 -58.94 14.83
CA ASP A 146 25.58 -60.31 14.73
C ASP A 146 25.29 -61.04 16.06
#